data_AF-A0A7S0AZ78-F1
#
_entry.id   AF-A0A7S0AZ78-F1
#
_cell.length_a   1.000
_cell.length_b   1.000
_cell.length_c   1.000
_cell.angle_alpha   90.00
_cell.angle_beta   90.00
_cell.angle_gamma   90.00
#
_symmetry.space_group_name_H-M   'P 1'
#
loop_
_entity.id
_entity.type
_entity.pdbx_description
1 polymer ?
#
loop_
_entity_poly.entity_id
_entity_poly.type
_entity_poly.pdbx_seq_one_letter_code
_entity_poly.pdbx_strand_id
1 'polypeptide(L)'
;NDLRSELVPIPEKALNVMKRLLMNLAREKCMAAFKRFDEVNKSLDERPKDLSKFANYTKNYHQVVGDVGEMQQMMDEVTTMFQALKEYNVNVKDEDSNRFISLEGKSNDFWSTKRI
;
A
#
# COMPACT_ATOMS: atom_id res chain seq x y z
N ASN A 1 -22.13 28.19 32.57
CA ASN A 1 -21.06 27.20 32.34
C ASN A 1 -21.70 26.01 31.66
N ASP A 2 -21.50 25.92 30.35
CA ASP A 2 -22.15 24.94 29.50
C ASP A 2 -21.24 23.73 29.37
N LEU A 3 -21.57 22.62 30.04
CA LEU A 3 -20.80 21.36 30.01
C LEU A 3 -20.51 20.89 28.57
N ARG A 4 -21.39 21.27 27.63
CA ARG A 4 -21.27 20.94 26.21
C ARG A 4 -20.07 21.63 25.57
N SER A 5 -19.77 22.87 25.94
CA SER A 5 -18.61 23.60 25.39
C SER A 5 -17.28 23.11 25.96
N GLU A 6 -17.29 22.51 27.15
CA GLU A 6 -16.11 21.88 27.76
C GLU A 6 -15.85 20.46 27.20
N LEU A 7 -16.89 19.74 26.76
CA LEU A 7 -16.79 18.35 26.27
C LEU A 7 -16.54 18.22 24.76
N VAL A 8 -17.08 19.11 23.91
CA VAL A 8 -16.86 19.11 22.44
C VAL A 8 -15.38 19.10 22.04
N PRO A 9 -14.45 19.80 22.73
CA PRO A 9 -13.04 19.77 22.40
C PRO A 9 -12.37 18.39 22.56
N ILE A 10 -12.93 17.47 23.36
CA ILE A 10 -12.31 16.18 23.66
C ILE A 10 -12.40 15.22 22.44
N PRO A 11 -13.58 14.97 21.85
CA PRO A 11 -13.71 14.21 20.61
C PRO A 11 -12.91 14.79 19.44
N GLU A 12 -12.88 16.12 19.28
CA GLU A 12 -12.14 16.77 18.20
C GLU A 12 -10.62 16.56 18.33
N LYS A 13 -10.08 16.67 19.55
CA LYS A 13 -8.68 16.38 19.84
C LYS A 13 -8.34 14.92 19.57
N ALA A 14 -9.18 13.99 20.01
CA ALA A 14 -8.99 12.56 19.77
C ALA A 14 -9.02 12.24 18.27
N LEU A 15 -9.99 12.78 17.53
CA LEU A 15 -10.09 12.63 16.09
C LEU A 15 -8.85 13.18 15.37
N ASN A 16 -8.33 14.34 15.79
CA ASN A 16 -7.09 14.89 15.24
C ASN A 16 -5.85 14.04 15.52
N VAL A 17 -5.81 13.31 16.65
CA VAL A 17 -4.78 12.30 16.91
C VAL A 17 -4.95 11.12 15.96
N MET A 18 -6.17 10.58 15.83
CA MET A 18 -6.46 9.45 14.93
C MET A 18 -6.11 9.76 13.47
N LYS A 19 -6.47 10.94 12.97
CA LYS A 19 -6.10 11.41 11.61
C LYS A 19 -4.60 11.39 11.38
N ARG A 20 -3.81 11.85 12.37
CA ARG A 20 -2.34 11.85 12.28
C ARG A 20 -1.76 10.43 12.31
N LEU A 21 -2.29 9.57 13.17
CA LEU A 21 -1.87 8.17 13.24
C LEU A 21 -2.19 7.42 11.95
N LEU A 22 -3.40 7.61 11.42
CA LEU A 22 -3.81 7.04 10.14
C LEU A 22 -2.89 7.49 9.00
N MET A 23 -2.51 8.78 8.95
CA MET A 23 -1.59 9.29 7.94
C MET A 23 -0.21 8.62 8.03
N ASN A 24 0.33 8.46 9.23
CA ASN A 24 1.62 7.78 9.41
C ASN A 24 1.54 6.30 8.99
N LEU A 25 0.48 5.62 9.41
CA LEU A 25 0.26 4.22 9.06
C LEU A 25 0.08 4.03 7.56
N ALA A 26 -0.70 4.89 6.90
CA ALA A 26 -0.90 4.88 5.46
C ALA A 26 0.43 5.02 4.70
N ARG A 27 1.32 5.90 5.17
CA ARG A 27 2.66 6.07 4.58
C ARG A 27 3.50 4.80 4.72
N GLU A 28 3.55 4.21 5.90
CA GLU A 28 4.33 3.00 6.17
C GLU A 28 3.83 1.82 5.34
N LYS A 29 2.51 1.60 5.32
CA LYS A 29 1.87 0.53 4.55
C LYS A 29 2.04 0.72 3.05
N CYS A 30 1.90 1.96 2.56
CA CYS A 30 2.14 2.29 1.15
C CYS A 30 3.57 1.95 0.74
N MET A 31 4.56 2.28 1.57
CA MET A 31 5.96 1.98 1.29
C MET A 31 6.24 0.47 1.30
N ALA A 32 5.66 -0.26 2.26
CA ALA A 32 5.79 -1.72 2.34
C ALA A 32 5.18 -2.41 1.10
N ALA A 33 3.96 -2.02 0.72
CA ALA A 33 3.29 -2.53 -0.47
C ALA A 33 4.10 -2.20 -1.74
N PHE A 34 4.58 -0.96 -1.87
CA PHE A 34 5.37 -0.53 -3.02
C PHE A 34 6.62 -1.39 -3.18
N LYS A 35 7.38 -1.56 -2.10
CA LYS A 35 8.59 -2.37 -2.11
C LYS A 35 8.29 -3.81 -2.53
N ARG A 36 7.20 -4.38 -2.00
CA ARG A 36 6.78 -5.75 -2.33
C ARG A 36 6.44 -5.90 -3.81
N PHE A 37 5.61 -5.02 -4.37
CA PHE A 37 5.28 -5.06 -5.80
C PHE A 37 6.50 -4.82 -6.69
N ASP A 38 7.39 -3.89 -6.32
CA ASP A 38 8.60 -3.60 -7.09
C ASP A 38 9.57 -4.79 -7.11
N GLU A 39 9.81 -5.43 -5.97
CA GLU A 39 10.65 -6.64 -5.86
C GLU A 39 10.10 -7.79 -6.69
N VAL A 40 8.79 -8.04 -6.59
CA VAL A 40 8.13 -9.11 -7.33
C VAL A 40 8.17 -8.84 -8.84
N ASN A 41 7.82 -7.62 -9.28
CA ASN A 41 7.87 -7.26 -10.70
C ASN A 41 9.26 -7.46 -11.29
N LYS A 42 10.30 -7.01 -10.60
CA LYS A 42 11.71 -7.21 -11.00
C LYS A 42 12.05 -8.69 -11.10
N SER A 43 11.68 -9.48 -10.09
CA SER A 43 11.99 -10.92 -10.06
C SER A 43 11.32 -11.68 -11.23
N LEU A 44 10.14 -11.25 -11.66
CA LEU A 44 9.41 -11.85 -12.77
C LEU A 44 9.85 -11.33 -14.15
N ASP A 45 10.44 -10.13 -14.21
CA ASP A 45 11.03 -9.60 -15.45
C ASP A 45 12.33 -10.29 -15.84
N GLU A 46 13.07 -10.80 -14.84
CA GLU A 46 14.30 -11.55 -15.05
C GLU A 46 14.03 -12.96 -15.59
N ARG A 47 13.61 -13.04 -16.86
CA ARG A 47 13.37 -14.31 -17.53
C ARG A 47 14.67 -15.13 -17.64
N PRO A 48 14.66 -16.40 -17.22
CA PRO A 48 15.85 -17.25 -17.23
C PRO A 48 16.31 -17.49 -18.68
N LYS A 49 17.62 -17.30 -18.93
CA LYS A 49 18.26 -17.53 -20.23
C LYS A 49 18.90 -18.92 -20.36
N ASP A 50 18.97 -19.66 -19.26
CA ASP A 50 19.58 -20.98 -19.17
C ASP A 50 18.79 -21.90 -18.23
N LEU A 51 18.98 -23.20 -18.40
CA LEU A 51 18.21 -24.25 -17.69
C LEU A 51 18.42 -24.19 -16.17
N SER A 52 19.60 -23.78 -15.71
CA SER A 52 19.94 -23.71 -14.28
C SER A 52 19.17 -22.61 -13.57
N LYS A 53 19.00 -21.45 -14.23
CA LYS A 53 18.22 -20.32 -13.71
C LYS A 53 16.72 -20.54 -13.82
N PHE A 54 16.28 -21.43 -14.72
CA PHE A 54 14.87 -21.75 -14.89
C PHE A 54 14.27 -22.36 -13.61
N ALA A 55 14.97 -23.29 -12.96
CA ALA A 55 14.49 -23.90 -11.72
C ALA A 55 14.26 -22.86 -10.60
N ASN A 56 15.18 -21.90 -10.45
CA ASN A 56 15.04 -20.81 -9.47
C ASN A 56 13.90 -19.87 -9.83
N TYR A 57 13.77 -19.50 -11.12
CA TYR A 57 12.65 -18.70 -11.60
C TYR A 57 11.31 -19.38 -11.33
N THR A 58 11.17 -20.68 -11.62
CA THR A 58 9.96 -21.44 -11.35
C THR A 58 9.63 -21.48 -9.85
N LYS A 59 10.63 -21.66 -8.98
CA LYS A 59 10.42 -21.62 -7.53
C LYS A 59 9.91 -20.24 -7.09
N ASN A 60 10.54 -19.17 -7.56
CA ASN A 60 10.14 -17.80 -7.24
C ASN A 60 8.73 -17.49 -7.76
N TYR A 61 8.40 -17.93 -8.97
CA TYR A 61 7.06 -17.78 -9.55
C TYR A 61 5.99 -18.44 -8.67
N HIS A 62 6.20 -19.68 -8.24
CA HIS A 62 5.23 -20.37 -7.37
C HIS A 62 5.09 -19.69 -6.00
N GLN A 63 6.19 -19.16 -5.46
CA GLN A 63 6.12 -18.36 -4.23
C GLN A 63 5.27 -17.11 -4.47
N VAL A 64 5.52 -16.36 -5.55
CA VAL A 64 4.73 -15.17 -5.88
C VAL A 64 3.24 -15.51 -6.04
N VAL A 65 2.91 -16.61 -6.75
CA VAL A 65 1.52 -17.10 -6.87
C VAL A 65 0.88 -17.32 -5.49
N GLY A 66 1.62 -17.90 -4.54
CA GLY A 66 1.16 -18.08 -3.16
C GLY A 66 0.94 -16.76 -2.42
N ASP A 67 1.75 -15.75 -2.72
CA ASP A 67 1.73 -14.44 -2.05
C ASP A 67 0.75 -13.44 -2.68
N VAL A 68 0.11 -13.77 -3.81
CA VAL A 68 -0.85 -12.92 -4.55
C VAL A 68 -1.95 -12.37 -3.64
N GLY A 69 -2.52 -13.23 -2.79
CA GLY A 69 -3.60 -12.83 -1.88
C GLY A 69 -3.15 -11.80 -0.84
N GLU A 70 -1.94 -11.96 -0.29
CA GLU A 70 -1.35 -11.00 0.63
C GLU A 70 -1.08 -9.66 -0.08
N MET A 71 -0.53 -9.71 -1.30
CA MET A 71 -0.26 -8.51 -2.09
C MET A 71 -1.54 -7.72 -2.42
N GLN A 72 -2.62 -8.42 -2.74
CA GLN A 72 -3.94 -7.80 -2.93
C GLN A 72 -4.43 -7.15 -1.63
N GLN A 73 -4.33 -7.86 -0.50
CA GLN A 73 -4.73 -7.33 0.81
C GLN A 73 -3.94 -6.07 1.18
N MET A 74 -2.62 -6.05 0.91
CA MET A 74 -1.79 -4.86 1.13
C MET A 74 -2.27 -3.66 0.31
N MET A 75 -2.64 -3.88 -0.97
CA MET A 75 -3.15 -2.82 -1.83
C MET A 75 -4.51 -2.30 -1.34
N ASP A 76 -5.42 -3.20 -0.95
CA ASP A 76 -6.74 -2.86 -0.45
C ASP A 76 -6.65 -2.08 0.88
N GLU A 77 -5.76 -2.49 1.79
CA GLU A 77 -5.50 -1.81 3.06
C GLU A 77 -5.03 -0.37 2.80
N VAL A 78 -4.03 -0.17 1.93
CA VAL A 78 -3.51 1.17 1.61
C VAL A 78 -4.59 2.03 0.95
N THR A 79 -5.33 1.49 -0.01
CA THR A 79 -6.40 2.21 -0.72
C THR A 79 -7.47 2.69 0.26
N THR A 80 -7.88 1.81 1.19
CA THR A 80 -8.85 2.12 2.24
C THR A 80 -8.35 3.24 3.15
N MET A 81 -7.07 3.23 3.52
CA MET A 81 -6.48 4.29 4.36
C MET A 81 -6.46 5.65 3.66
N PHE A 82 -6.02 5.70 2.38
CA PHE A 82 -6.01 6.95 1.62
C PHE A 82 -7.42 7.48 1.33
N GLN A 83 -8.39 6.59 1.11
CA GLN A 83 -9.79 6.97 0.99
C GLN A 83 -10.33 7.55 2.31
N ALA A 84 -10.07 6.92 3.45
CA ALA A 84 -10.48 7.45 4.75
C ALA A 84 -9.84 8.82 5.04
N LEU A 85 -8.56 9.02 4.72
CA LEU A 85 -7.90 10.32 4.86
C LEU A 85 -8.62 11.42 4.05
N LYS A 86 -9.06 11.08 2.82
CA LYS A 86 -9.84 11.98 1.97
C LYS A 86 -11.23 12.28 2.55
N GLU A 87 -11.96 11.25 2.98
CA GLU A 87 -13.30 11.39 3.57
C GLU A 87 -13.29 12.29 4.81
N TYR A 88 -12.23 12.21 5.61
CA TYR A 88 -12.05 13.04 6.80
C TYR A 88 -11.34 14.38 6.54
N ASN A 89 -11.18 14.79 5.28
CA ASN A 89 -10.53 16.04 4.85
C ASN A 89 -9.12 16.24 5.46
N VAL A 90 -8.35 15.15 5.57
CA VAL A 90 -6.94 15.25 5.97
C VAL A 90 -6.14 15.75 4.77
N ASN A 91 -5.36 16.80 4.97
CA ASN A 91 -4.44 17.29 3.94
C ASN A 91 -3.27 16.32 3.78
N VAL A 92 -3.35 15.47 2.75
CA VAL A 92 -2.28 14.55 2.36
C VAL A 92 -1.25 15.34 1.56
N LYS A 93 0.03 15.27 1.97
CA LYS A 93 1.11 15.95 1.25
C LYS A 93 1.28 15.35 -0.14
N ASP A 94 1.65 16.18 -1.12
CA ASP A 94 1.89 15.73 -2.50
C ASP A 94 2.87 14.56 -2.60
N GLU A 95 3.90 14.54 -1.75
CA GLU A 95 4.86 13.44 -1.68
C GLU A 95 4.18 12.10 -1.37
N ASP A 96 3.27 12.08 -0.40
CA ASP A 96 2.55 10.86 0.00
C ASP A 96 1.54 10.44 -1.07
N SER A 97 0.86 11.40 -1.71
CA SER A 97 -0.01 11.16 -2.86
C SER A 97 0.75 10.57 -4.04
N ASN A 98 1.93 11.12 -4.37
CA ASN A 98 2.78 10.62 -5.45
C ASN A 98 3.30 9.21 -5.18
N ARG A 99 3.60 8.87 -3.92
CA ARG A 99 3.98 7.51 -3.52
C ARG A 99 2.82 6.53 -3.71
N PHE A 100 1.59 6.93 -3.37
CA PHE A 100 0.41 6.11 -3.60
C PHE A 100 0.16 5.87 -5.10
N ILE A 101 0.26 6.92 -5.93
CA ILE A 101 0.17 6.80 -7.40
C ILE A 101 1.26 5.86 -7.94
N SER A 102 2.48 5.95 -7.40
CA SER A 102 3.59 5.07 -7.81
C SER A 102 3.31 3.61 -7.44
N LEU A 103 2.72 3.36 -6.27
CA LEU A 103 2.26 2.03 -5.87
C LEU A 103 1.16 1.51 -6.80
N GLU A 104 0.15 2.32 -7.13
CA GLU A 104 -0.89 1.96 -8.09
C GLU A 104 -0.28 1.56 -9.44
N GLY A 105 0.73 2.30 -9.90
CA GLY A 105 1.49 1.95 -11.10
C GLY A 105 2.18 0.58 -11.02
N LYS A 106 2.82 0.25 -9.89
CA LYS A 106 3.48 -1.06 -9.68
C LYS A 106 2.49 -2.21 -9.57
N SER A 107 1.37 -1.99 -8.89
CA SER A 107 0.27 -2.94 -8.79
C SER A 107 -0.32 -3.22 -10.18
N ASN A 108 -0.61 -2.17 -10.95
CA ASN A 108 -1.11 -2.32 -12.31
C ASN A 108 -0.14 -3.08 -13.23
N ASP A 109 1.16 -2.80 -13.17
CA ASP A 109 2.17 -3.55 -13.92
C ASP A 109 2.16 -5.04 -13.53
N PHE A 110 2.04 -5.34 -12.24
CA PHE A 110 1.93 -6.72 -11.76
C PHE A 110 0.71 -7.43 -12.38
N TRP A 111 -0.49 -6.85 -12.24
CA TRP A 111 -1.73 -7.51 -12.68
C TRP A 111 -1.93 -7.54 -14.20
N SER A 112 -1.43 -6.53 -14.93
CA SER A 112 -1.62 -6.43 -16.38
C SER A 112 -0.53 -7.12 -17.18
N THR A 113 0.71 -7.09 -16.71
CA THR A 113 1.87 -7.57 -17.46
C THR A 113 2.27 -8.98 -17.03
N LYS A 114 2.14 -9.30 -15.74
CA LYS A 114 2.52 -10.60 -15.21
C LYS A 114 1.29 -11.50 -15.25
N ARG A 115 1.26 -12.41 -16.23
CA ARG A 115 0.21 -13.44 -16.34
C ARG A 115 0.41 -14.47 -15.22
N ILE A 116 -0.13 -14.15 -14.06
CA ILE A 116 -0.12 -14.99 -12.86
C ILE A 116 -1.51 -15.59 -12.68
#